data_AF-A0A7Y5LTZ1-F1
#
_entry.id   AF-A0A7Y5LTZ1-F1
#
_cell.length_a   1.000
_cell.length_b   1.000
_cell.length_c   1.000
_cell.angle_alpha   90.00
_cell.angle_beta   90.00
_cell.angle_gamma   90.00
#
_symmetry.space_group_name_H-M   'P 1'
#
loop_
_entity.id
_entity.type
_entity.pdbx_description
1 polymer ?
#
loop_
_entity_poly.entity_id
_entity_poly.type
_entity_poly.pdbx_seq_one_letter_code
_entity_poly.pdbx_strand_id
1 'polypeptide(L)'
;MKNMVYLLFVMVLCVTDIRAQLPEGWYMAKDPQSLDPACPKDYAIGIDKGTKYNGKVSAFIESRNAQPEGAAILLQEASPADYKGKRIRISAFVNADNIQNWSGLFVSLDARGYKGFNDFMYDRPIKGTIEWKKQEVVIQVPVDAERIFYGVWLEGKGKIWVDDFVIEIVGEETPITAGRRILKRPRNLNLEE
;
A
#
# COMPACT_ATOMS: atom_id res chain seq x y z
N MET A 1 48.42 -19.51 -4.64
CA MET A 1 47.39 -18.78 -5.42
C MET A 1 46.56 -19.83 -6.13
N LYS A 2 45.26 -20.02 -5.98
CA LYS A 2 44.18 -19.33 -5.26
C LYS A 2 43.22 -20.44 -4.77
N ASN A 3 42.79 -20.34 -3.52
CA ASN A 3 41.72 -21.16 -2.95
C ASN A 3 40.40 -20.74 -3.60
N MET A 4 39.71 -21.68 -4.27
CA MET A 4 38.39 -21.46 -4.84
C MET A 4 37.35 -21.85 -3.79
N VAL A 5 36.81 -20.84 -3.11
CA VAL A 5 35.69 -20.97 -2.18
C VAL A 5 34.45 -21.37 -2.98
N TYR A 6 33.91 -22.56 -2.70
CA TYR A 6 32.59 -22.95 -3.18
C TYR A 6 31.55 -22.14 -2.41
N LEU A 7 31.00 -21.12 -3.06
CA LEU A 7 29.85 -20.36 -2.57
C LEU A 7 28.62 -21.27 -2.69
N LEU A 8 28.19 -21.84 -1.56
CA LEU A 8 27.00 -22.66 -1.45
C LEU A 8 25.77 -21.78 -1.74
N PHE A 9 25.24 -21.82 -2.96
CA PHE A 9 23.92 -21.26 -3.28
C PHE A 9 22.87 -22.08 -2.53
N VAL A 10 22.43 -21.59 -1.37
CA VAL A 10 21.21 -22.10 -0.73
C VAL A 10 20.03 -21.60 -1.56
N MET A 11 19.73 -22.31 -2.64
CA MET A 11 18.49 -22.17 -3.39
C MET A 11 17.38 -22.70 -2.48
N VAL A 12 16.70 -21.80 -1.77
CA VAL A 12 15.48 -22.15 -1.03
C VAL A 12 14.42 -22.50 -2.06
N LEU A 13 14.27 -23.81 -2.30
CA LEU A 13 13.17 -24.39 -3.04
C LEU A 13 11.87 -24.11 -2.28
N CYS A 14 11.21 -22.99 -2.59
CA CYS A 14 9.79 -22.84 -2.31
C CYS A 14 9.06 -23.69 -3.37
N VAL A 15 8.60 -24.86 -2.93
CA VAL A 15 7.89 -25.83 -3.74
C VAL A 15 6.66 -25.17 -4.37
N THR A 16 6.52 -25.45 -5.65
CA THR A 16 5.49 -24.99 -6.59
C THR A 16 4.09 -24.88 -5.99
N ASP A 17 3.65 -23.65 -5.80
CA ASP A 17 2.24 -23.29 -5.78
C ASP A 17 2.06 -22.40 -7.01
N ILE A 18 1.17 -22.76 -7.95
CA ILE A 18 0.85 -21.93 -9.12
C ILE A 18 0.10 -20.70 -8.60
N ARG A 19 0.84 -19.78 -8.00
CA ARG A 19 0.36 -18.46 -7.62
C ARG A 19 0.66 -17.60 -8.82
N ALA A 20 -0.41 -17.16 -9.48
CA ALA A 20 -0.34 -16.22 -10.58
C ALA A 20 0.70 -15.14 -10.25
N GLN A 21 1.69 -15.01 -11.13
CA GLN A 21 2.69 -13.94 -11.02
C GLN A 21 1.94 -12.62 -10.84
N LEU A 22 2.38 -11.83 -9.86
CA LEU A 22 1.83 -10.48 -9.69
C LEU A 22 1.99 -9.70 -11.00
N PRO A 23 1.10 -8.72 -11.26
CA PRO A 23 1.24 -7.87 -12.44
C PRO A 23 2.63 -7.21 -12.45
N GLU A 24 3.12 -6.90 -13.65
CA GLU A 24 4.41 -6.24 -13.82
C GLU A 24 4.51 -4.97 -12.97
N GLY A 25 5.63 -4.80 -12.26
CA GLY A 25 5.87 -3.66 -11.36
C GLY A 25 5.24 -3.78 -9.97
N TRP A 26 4.39 -4.78 -9.72
CA TRP A 26 3.81 -5.05 -8.40
C TRP A 26 4.62 -6.09 -7.64
N TYR A 27 4.87 -5.81 -6.36
CA TYR A 27 5.61 -6.71 -5.48
C TYR A 27 4.99 -6.74 -4.07
N MET A 28 5.51 -7.63 -3.25
CA MET A 28 5.05 -7.82 -1.88
C MET A 28 6.07 -7.34 -0.85
N ALA A 29 5.59 -6.77 0.25
CA ALA A 29 6.37 -6.40 1.42
C ALA A 29 5.65 -6.82 2.71
N LYS A 30 6.36 -6.70 3.85
CA LYS A 30 5.84 -7.05 5.18
C LYS A 30 5.99 -5.95 6.24
N ASP A 31 6.71 -4.88 5.91
CA ASP A 31 7.01 -3.79 6.83
C ASP A 31 6.62 -2.46 6.16
N PRO A 32 5.62 -1.73 6.70
CA PRO A 32 5.15 -0.47 6.15
C PRO A 32 6.19 0.67 6.23
N GLN A 33 7.27 0.50 7.00
CA GLN A 33 8.32 1.52 7.16
C GLN A 33 9.46 1.36 6.14
N SER A 34 9.82 0.12 5.82
CA SER A 34 10.86 -0.17 4.83
C SER A 34 10.30 -0.25 3.42
N LEU A 35 9.13 -0.88 3.25
CA LEU A 35 8.53 -1.21 1.95
C LEU A 35 9.46 -2.01 1.01
N ASP A 36 10.48 -2.64 1.59
CA ASP A 36 11.41 -3.50 0.85
C ASP A 36 10.72 -4.82 0.46
N PRO A 37 11.07 -5.40 -0.70
CA PRO A 37 10.54 -6.69 -1.11
C PRO A 37 10.77 -7.79 -0.07
N ALA A 38 9.68 -8.39 0.40
CA ALA A 38 9.72 -9.44 1.41
C ALA A 38 8.48 -10.32 1.36
N CYS A 39 8.64 -11.63 1.61
CA CYS A 39 7.53 -12.58 1.67
C CYS A 39 6.89 -12.61 3.08
N PRO A 40 5.61 -12.22 3.23
CA PRO A 40 4.89 -12.32 4.50
C PRO A 40 4.37 -13.75 4.68
N LYS A 41 5.09 -14.58 5.45
CA LYS A 41 4.85 -16.03 5.57
C LYS A 41 3.41 -16.40 5.98
N ASP A 42 2.80 -15.59 6.85
CA ASP A 42 1.46 -15.81 7.37
C ASP A 42 0.34 -15.34 6.45
N TYR A 43 0.70 -14.86 5.26
CA TYR A 43 -0.24 -14.32 4.29
C TYR A 43 -0.06 -14.98 2.92
N ALA A 44 -1.14 -14.96 2.14
CA ALA A 44 -1.14 -15.23 0.72
C ALA A 44 -1.42 -13.92 -0.01
N ILE A 45 -0.63 -13.64 -1.04
CA ILE A 45 -0.86 -12.53 -1.97
C ILE A 45 -0.91 -13.14 -3.36
N GLY A 46 -1.86 -12.70 -4.18
CA GLY A 46 -2.02 -13.23 -5.52
C GLY A 46 -3.15 -12.58 -6.30
N ILE A 47 -3.58 -13.27 -7.36
CA ILE A 47 -4.62 -12.85 -8.28
C ILE A 47 -5.80 -13.80 -8.19
N ASP A 48 -7.01 -13.25 -8.09
CA ASP A 48 -8.29 -13.96 -8.03
C ASP A 48 -9.08 -13.75 -9.33
N LYS A 49 -9.54 -14.83 -9.95
CA LYS A 49 -10.35 -14.80 -11.18
C LYS A 49 -11.86 -14.81 -10.91
N GLY A 50 -12.25 -15.27 -9.71
CA GLY A 50 -13.64 -15.43 -9.29
C GLY A 50 -14.20 -14.15 -8.68
N THR A 51 -13.50 -13.59 -7.70
CA THR A 51 -13.90 -12.35 -7.03
C THR A 51 -13.20 -11.16 -7.68
N LYS A 52 -13.96 -10.28 -8.35
CA LYS A 52 -13.44 -9.10 -9.06
C LYS A 52 -14.47 -7.99 -9.10
N TYR A 53 -14.01 -6.76 -9.24
CA TYR A 53 -14.89 -5.61 -9.43
C TYR A 53 -15.20 -5.43 -10.92
N ASN A 54 -14.14 -5.38 -11.74
CA ASN A 54 -14.21 -5.11 -13.16
C ASN A 54 -13.22 -6.01 -13.93
N GLY A 55 -13.36 -6.08 -15.25
CA GLY A 55 -12.42 -6.83 -16.09
C GLY A 55 -12.38 -8.33 -15.80
N LYS A 56 -11.16 -8.90 -15.72
CA LYS A 56 -10.94 -10.36 -15.72
C LYS A 56 -10.52 -10.92 -14.37
N VAL A 57 -9.87 -10.13 -13.52
CA VAL A 57 -9.22 -10.56 -12.27
C VAL A 57 -9.14 -9.42 -11.27
N SER A 58 -9.00 -9.72 -9.99
CA SER A 58 -8.56 -8.78 -8.94
C SER A 58 -7.28 -9.28 -8.26
N ALA A 59 -6.59 -8.43 -7.52
CA ALA A 59 -5.53 -8.86 -6.61
C ALA A 59 -6.08 -9.05 -5.20
N PHE A 60 -5.45 -9.92 -4.39
CA PHE A 60 -5.85 -10.14 -3.01
C PHE A 60 -4.67 -10.25 -2.05
N ILE A 61 -4.95 -9.97 -0.77
CA ILE A 61 -4.13 -10.32 0.39
C ILE A 61 -5.03 -11.08 1.37
N GLU A 62 -4.59 -12.24 1.83
CA GLU A 62 -5.36 -13.12 2.72
C GLU A 62 -4.48 -13.67 3.84
N SER A 63 -4.92 -13.57 5.09
CA SER A 63 -4.28 -14.26 6.22
C SER A 63 -4.46 -15.77 6.10
N ARG A 64 -3.38 -16.55 6.26
CA ARG A 64 -3.43 -18.03 6.20
C ARG A 64 -3.94 -18.67 7.49
N ASN A 65 -3.73 -18.00 8.62
CA ASN A 65 -3.97 -18.54 9.95
C ASN A 65 -5.02 -17.71 10.69
N ALA A 66 -5.62 -18.29 11.74
CA ALA A 66 -6.58 -17.59 12.59
C ALA A 66 -5.96 -16.46 13.42
N GLN A 67 -4.65 -16.53 13.66
CA GLN A 67 -3.85 -15.55 14.40
C GLN A 67 -2.55 -15.29 13.61
N PRO A 68 -2.63 -14.56 12.49
CA PRO A 68 -1.43 -14.26 11.70
C PRO A 68 -0.57 -13.21 12.41
N GLU A 69 0.75 -13.34 12.29
CA GLU A 69 1.68 -12.36 12.82
C GLU A 69 2.02 -11.29 11.77
N GLY A 70 2.03 -10.02 12.20
CA GLY A 70 2.48 -8.89 11.39
C GLY A 70 1.52 -8.51 10.26
N ALA A 71 2.10 -8.15 9.12
CA ALA A 71 1.41 -7.50 8.00
C ALA A 71 1.84 -8.07 6.64
N ALA A 72 0.98 -7.85 5.64
CA ALA A 72 1.24 -8.12 4.23
C ALA A 72 0.82 -6.93 3.38
N ILE A 73 1.70 -6.52 2.47
CA ILE A 73 1.53 -5.34 1.63
C ILE A 73 1.70 -5.76 0.17
N LEU A 74 0.76 -5.37 -0.68
CA LEU A 74 0.87 -5.44 -2.14
C LEU A 74 1.01 -4.02 -2.66
N LEU A 75 2.10 -3.72 -3.36
CA LEU A 75 2.46 -2.37 -3.72
C LEU A 75 3.21 -2.26 -5.04
N GLN A 76 3.27 -1.03 -5.53
CA GLN A 76 4.07 -0.60 -6.65
C GLN A 76 4.87 0.66 -6.28
N GLU A 77 6.07 0.79 -6.84
CA GLU A 77 6.89 2.00 -6.81
C GLU A 77 6.77 2.74 -8.14
N ALA A 78 6.63 4.06 -8.10
CA ALA A 78 6.55 4.92 -9.27
C ALA A 78 7.49 6.14 -9.17
N SER A 79 7.96 6.57 -10.33
CA SER A 79 8.70 7.84 -10.47
C SER A 79 7.77 9.02 -10.19
N PRO A 80 8.20 10.01 -9.38
CA PRO A 80 7.40 11.19 -9.09
C PRO A 80 7.47 12.27 -10.19
N ALA A 81 8.23 12.08 -11.26
CA ALA A 81 8.58 13.14 -12.23
C ALA A 81 7.39 13.97 -12.70
N ASP A 82 6.29 13.31 -13.09
CA ASP A 82 5.08 13.98 -13.59
C ASP A 82 4.15 14.51 -12.48
N TYR A 83 4.43 14.17 -11.22
CA TYR A 83 3.59 14.46 -10.06
C TYR A 83 4.19 15.50 -9.12
N LYS A 84 5.48 15.82 -9.23
CA LYS A 84 6.18 16.80 -8.38
C LYS A 84 5.43 18.14 -8.28
N GLY A 85 5.17 18.58 -7.06
CA GLY A 85 4.45 19.83 -6.77
C GLY A 85 2.95 19.78 -7.00
N LYS A 86 2.40 18.65 -7.46
CA LYS A 86 0.96 18.48 -7.74
C LYS A 86 0.27 17.73 -6.60
N ARG A 87 -1.05 17.87 -6.55
CA ARG A 87 -1.90 17.00 -5.72
C ARG A 87 -2.30 15.79 -6.53
N ILE A 88 -2.18 14.61 -5.94
CA ILE A 88 -2.58 13.36 -6.57
C ILE A 88 -3.65 12.67 -5.74
N ARG A 89 -4.57 11.98 -6.42
CA ARG A 89 -5.46 10.97 -5.84
C ARG A 89 -4.98 9.60 -6.29
N ILE A 90 -4.85 8.68 -5.34
CA ILE A 90 -4.75 7.26 -5.60
C ILE A 90 -6.06 6.63 -5.15
N SER A 91 -6.71 5.90 -6.05
CA SER A 91 -7.97 5.23 -5.75
C SER A 91 -7.98 3.80 -6.28
N ALA A 92 -8.80 2.96 -5.64
CA ALA A 92 -9.06 1.60 -6.07
C ALA A 92 -10.44 1.15 -5.55
N PHE A 93 -11.00 0.11 -6.15
CA PHE A 93 -12.14 -0.60 -5.58
C PHE A 93 -11.64 -1.70 -4.65
N VAL A 94 -12.25 -1.80 -3.47
CA VAL A 94 -11.89 -2.82 -2.47
C VAL A 94 -13.12 -3.62 -2.06
N ASN A 95 -12.94 -4.92 -1.87
CA ASN A 95 -13.88 -5.81 -1.19
C ASN A 95 -13.11 -6.47 -0.04
N ALA A 96 -13.76 -6.71 1.09
CA ALA A 96 -13.08 -7.32 2.21
C ALA A 96 -13.96 -8.34 2.93
N ASP A 97 -13.32 -9.36 3.48
CA ASP A 97 -13.95 -10.37 4.31
C ASP A 97 -13.23 -10.49 5.66
N ASN A 98 -13.99 -10.32 6.74
CA ASN A 98 -13.60 -10.56 8.13
C ASN A 98 -12.26 -9.89 8.53
N ILE A 99 -12.07 -8.63 8.16
CA ILE A 99 -10.91 -7.83 8.58
C ILE A 99 -11.03 -7.52 10.07
N GLN A 100 -10.19 -8.15 10.89
CA GLN A 100 -10.27 -8.04 12.35
C GLN A 100 -9.40 -6.92 12.91
N ASN A 101 -8.18 -6.80 12.40
CA ASN A 101 -7.26 -5.75 12.84
C ASN A 101 -7.28 -4.59 11.86
N TRP A 102 -6.65 -4.63 10.70
CA TRP A 102 -6.57 -3.43 9.88
C TRP A 102 -6.38 -3.73 8.41
N SER A 103 -7.02 -2.93 7.54
CA SER A 103 -6.68 -2.89 6.13
C SER A 103 -6.93 -1.51 5.55
N GLY A 104 -6.21 -1.15 4.48
CA GLY A 104 -6.32 0.16 3.87
C GLY A 104 -5.53 0.26 2.58
N LEU A 105 -5.93 1.20 1.72
CA LEU A 105 -5.02 1.73 0.71
C LEU A 105 -3.96 2.58 1.40
N PHE A 106 -2.81 2.76 0.75
CA PHE A 106 -1.82 3.69 1.23
C PHE A 106 -1.09 4.41 0.10
N VAL A 107 -0.50 5.55 0.46
CA VAL A 107 0.55 6.23 -0.29
C VAL A 107 1.65 6.66 0.67
N SER A 108 2.90 6.49 0.25
CA SER A 108 4.10 6.92 0.97
C SER A 108 5.08 7.56 0.00
N LEU A 109 5.58 8.76 0.32
CA LEU A 109 6.53 9.49 -0.51
C LEU A 109 7.86 9.66 0.22
N ASP A 110 8.95 9.38 -0.48
CA ASP A 110 10.30 9.77 -0.07
C ASP A 110 10.65 11.13 -0.67
N ALA A 111 11.24 12.05 0.12
CA ALA A 111 11.72 13.34 -0.37
C ALA A 111 13.01 13.78 0.36
N ARG A 112 14.12 14.01 -0.37
CA ARG A 112 15.43 14.48 0.13
C ARG A 112 15.80 14.04 1.55
N GLY A 113 15.83 12.74 1.78
CA GLY A 113 16.24 12.17 3.07
C GLY A 113 15.21 12.27 4.21
N TYR A 114 14.02 12.82 3.95
CA TYR A 114 12.87 12.78 4.84
C TYR A 114 11.85 11.75 4.36
N LYS A 115 11.54 10.79 5.26
CA LYS A 115 10.34 9.95 5.17
C LYS A 115 9.22 10.66 5.93
N GLY A 116 8.00 10.72 5.39
CA GLY A 116 6.87 11.22 6.19
C GLY A 116 5.68 11.84 5.45
N PHE A 117 5.67 11.91 4.13
CA PHE A 117 4.49 12.35 3.38
C PHE A 117 3.64 11.12 3.05
N ASN A 118 2.87 10.67 4.03
CA ASN A 118 2.16 9.41 3.95
C ASN A 118 0.69 9.57 4.31
N ASP A 119 -0.15 8.80 3.64
CA ASP A 119 -1.49 8.48 4.09
C ASP A 119 -1.63 6.97 4.10
N PHE A 120 -1.74 6.40 5.29
CA PHE A 120 -1.96 4.98 5.45
C PHE A 120 -3.43 4.64 5.64
N MET A 121 -4.36 5.60 5.78
CA MET A 121 -5.75 5.36 6.23
C MET A 121 -5.89 4.88 7.69
N TYR A 122 -4.93 5.16 8.58
CA TYR A 122 -5.04 4.79 10.00
C TYR A 122 -6.26 5.37 10.72
N ASP A 123 -6.73 6.54 10.30
CA ASP A 123 -7.90 7.22 10.86
C ASP A 123 -9.23 6.71 10.29
N ARG A 124 -9.18 5.94 9.19
CA ARG A 124 -10.36 5.43 8.46
C ARG A 124 -10.13 4.01 7.94
N PRO A 125 -9.75 3.05 8.80
CA PRO A 125 -9.40 1.70 8.36
C PRO A 125 -10.60 0.97 7.78
N ILE A 126 -10.34 0.06 6.84
CA ILE A 126 -11.29 -0.95 6.41
C ILE A 126 -11.36 -2.03 7.50
N LYS A 127 -12.58 -2.40 7.91
CA LYS A 127 -12.85 -3.34 8.99
C LYS A 127 -14.04 -4.24 8.62
N GLY A 128 -14.08 -5.44 9.18
CA GLY A 128 -15.17 -6.39 8.98
C GLY A 128 -15.26 -6.89 7.54
N THR A 129 -16.48 -7.19 7.10
CA THR A 129 -16.80 -7.61 5.74
C THR A 129 -17.50 -6.46 5.02
N ILE A 130 -17.01 -6.10 3.83
CA ILE A 130 -17.62 -5.08 2.97
C ILE A 130 -17.67 -5.57 1.53
N GLU A 131 -18.77 -5.23 0.86
CA GLU A 131 -18.85 -5.34 -0.60
C GLU A 131 -17.98 -4.30 -1.29
N TRP A 132 -17.79 -4.48 -2.60
CA TRP A 132 -17.00 -3.57 -3.43
C TRP A 132 -17.33 -2.10 -3.19
N LYS A 133 -16.34 -1.35 -2.73
CA LYS A 133 -16.44 0.08 -2.45
C LYS A 133 -15.19 0.79 -2.93
N LYS A 134 -15.35 1.96 -3.53
CA LYS A 134 -14.21 2.80 -3.89
C LYS A 134 -13.56 3.37 -2.62
N GLN A 135 -12.24 3.28 -2.52
CA GLN A 135 -11.42 3.93 -1.51
C GLN A 135 -10.41 4.85 -2.18
N GLU A 136 -10.01 5.89 -1.47
CA GLU A 136 -9.02 6.84 -1.98
C GLU A 136 -8.14 7.47 -0.90
N VAL A 137 -6.94 7.83 -1.33
CA VAL A 137 -5.99 8.67 -0.61
C VAL A 137 -5.61 9.84 -1.52
N VAL A 138 -5.59 11.05 -0.98
CA VAL A 138 -5.23 12.29 -1.67
C VAL A 138 -4.08 12.95 -0.94
N ILE A 139 -2.97 13.16 -1.65
CA ILE A 139 -1.74 13.71 -1.05
C ILE A 139 -1.12 14.79 -1.94
N GLN A 140 -0.49 15.77 -1.29
CA GLN A 140 0.35 16.74 -1.95
C GLN A 140 1.73 16.14 -2.17
N VAL A 141 2.19 16.06 -3.43
CA VAL A 141 3.52 15.55 -3.77
C VAL A 141 4.54 16.69 -3.61
N PRO A 142 5.58 16.51 -2.79
CA PRO A 142 6.67 17.49 -2.68
C PRO A 142 7.38 17.71 -4.01
N VAL A 143 7.87 18.93 -4.24
CA VAL A 143 8.65 19.27 -5.46
C VAL A 143 9.97 18.49 -5.54
N ASP A 144 10.47 18.03 -4.40
CA ASP A 144 11.69 17.27 -4.21
C ASP A 144 11.44 15.79 -3.92
N ALA A 145 10.25 15.29 -4.24
CA ALA A 145 9.93 13.87 -4.15
C ALA A 145 10.92 13.02 -4.99
N GLU A 146 11.27 11.85 -4.47
CA GLU A 146 12.21 10.91 -5.11
C GLU A 146 11.51 9.63 -5.52
N ARG A 147 10.56 9.14 -4.70
CA ARG A 147 9.80 7.90 -4.95
C ARG A 147 8.37 8.02 -4.45
N ILE A 148 7.45 7.40 -5.18
CA ILE A 148 6.04 7.21 -4.78
C ILE A 148 5.80 5.73 -4.57
N PHE A 149 5.44 5.33 -3.36
CA PHE A 149 4.96 3.99 -3.06
C PHE A 149 3.46 4.05 -2.81
N TYR A 150 2.72 3.11 -3.39
CA TYR A 150 1.29 3.00 -3.17
C TYR A 150 0.81 1.56 -3.31
N GLY A 151 -0.33 1.27 -2.71
CA GLY A 151 -0.90 -0.07 -2.79
C GLY A 151 -1.96 -0.31 -1.73
N VAL A 152 -2.10 -1.57 -1.35
CA VAL A 152 -3.01 -2.05 -0.31
C VAL A 152 -2.24 -2.85 0.74
N TRP A 153 -2.67 -2.75 1.98
CA TRP A 153 -2.06 -3.42 3.12
C TRP A 153 -3.15 -4.11 3.95
N LEU A 154 -2.86 -5.33 4.41
CA LEU A 154 -3.58 -6.07 5.44
C LEU A 154 -2.69 -6.31 6.67
N GLU A 155 -3.19 -6.00 7.86
CA GLU A 155 -2.60 -6.37 9.15
C GLU A 155 -3.60 -7.22 9.93
N GLY A 156 -3.12 -8.34 10.48
CA GLY A 156 -3.95 -9.30 11.20
C GLY A 156 -4.86 -10.13 10.30
N LYS A 157 -5.87 -10.73 10.91
CA LYS A 157 -6.78 -11.68 10.25
C LYS A 157 -7.73 -10.98 9.26
N GLY A 158 -7.93 -11.63 8.12
CA GLY A 158 -8.96 -11.29 7.13
C GLY A 158 -8.49 -11.52 5.70
N LYS A 159 -9.31 -11.06 4.75
CA LYS A 159 -9.00 -11.06 3.33
C LYS A 159 -9.45 -9.75 2.70
N ILE A 160 -8.59 -9.14 1.90
CA ILE A 160 -8.93 -7.97 1.09
C ILE A 160 -8.64 -8.27 -0.37
N TRP A 161 -9.60 -7.92 -1.22
CA TRP A 161 -9.44 -7.84 -2.66
C TRP A 161 -9.34 -6.39 -3.08
N VAL A 162 -8.54 -6.12 -4.11
CA VAL A 162 -8.36 -4.80 -4.69
C VAL A 162 -8.34 -4.88 -6.21
N ASP A 163 -8.94 -3.88 -6.85
CA ASP A 163 -9.09 -3.81 -8.30
C ASP A 163 -9.10 -2.35 -8.78
N ASP A 164 -8.79 -2.14 -10.06
CA ASP A 164 -8.80 -0.83 -10.74
C ASP A 164 -8.03 0.28 -9.99
N PHE A 165 -6.74 0.06 -9.68
CA PHE A 165 -5.87 1.12 -9.16
C PHE A 165 -5.70 2.25 -10.19
N VAL A 166 -5.95 3.48 -9.76
CA VAL A 166 -5.76 4.70 -10.56
C VAL A 166 -4.98 5.72 -9.76
N ILE A 167 -3.95 6.30 -10.38
CA ILE A 167 -3.26 7.51 -9.93
C ILE A 167 -3.63 8.66 -10.88
N GLU A 168 -4.14 9.75 -10.33
CA GLU A 168 -4.58 10.91 -11.10
C GLU A 168 -4.15 12.23 -10.44
N ILE A 169 -3.85 13.24 -11.24
CA ILE A 169 -3.61 14.61 -10.76
C ILE A 169 -4.97 15.26 -10.51
N VAL A 170 -5.13 15.87 -9.34
CA VAL A 170 -6.36 16.56 -8.93
C VAL A 170 -6.07 18.01 -8.57
N GLY A 171 -7.09 18.87 -8.61
CA GLY A 171 -6.95 20.27 -8.27
C GLY A 171 -6.96 20.53 -6.76
N GLU A 172 -6.73 21.80 -6.39
CA GLU A 172 -6.67 22.21 -4.98
C GLU A 172 -8.02 22.15 -4.25
N GLU A 173 -9.11 22.09 -5.00
CA GLU A 173 -10.48 21.90 -4.50
C GLU A 173 -10.69 20.50 -3.91
N THR A 174 -9.92 19.50 -4.34
CA THR A 174 -9.99 18.14 -3.78
C THR A 174 -9.23 18.08 -2.46
N PRO A 175 -9.88 17.92 -1.29
CA PRO A 175 -9.18 17.94 -0.01
C PRO A 175 -8.12 16.84 0.10
N ILE A 176 -6.97 17.17 0.69
CA ILE A 176 -6.00 16.14 1.09
C ILE A 176 -6.59 15.26 2.19
N THR A 177 -6.33 13.97 2.12
CA THR A 177 -6.72 12.99 3.16
C THR A 177 -5.54 12.66 4.09
N ALA A 178 -4.31 12.95 3.66
CA ALA A 178 -3.09 12.74 4.42
C ALA A 178 -2.89 13.78 5.54
N GLY A 179 -2.76 13.31 6.79
CA GLY A 179 -2.15 14.07 7.90
C GLY A 179 -2.91 15.30 8.41
N ARG A 180 -2.47 15.84 9.56
CA ARG A 180 -3.07 17.00 10.25
C ARG A 180 -3.39 18.14 9.28
N ARG A 181 -4.56 18.75 9.41
CA ARG A 181 -4.91 20.02 8.73
C ARG A 181 -3.88 21.09 9.08
N ILE A 182 -2.87 21.29 8.23
CA ILE A 182 -1.90 22.36 8.37
C ILE A 182 -2.64 23.67 8.09
N LEU A 183 -2.65 24.57 9.06
CA LEU A 183 -3.25 25.88 8.88
C LEU A 183 -2.42 26.66 7.86
N LYS A 184 -3.09 27.31 6.89
CA LYS A 184 -2.41 28.18 5.89
C LYS A 184 -1.63 29.33 6.53
N ARG A 185 -1.97 29.70 7.78
CA ARG A 185 -1.28 30.69 8.61
C ARG A 185 -1.34 30.23 10.06
N PRO A 186 -0.34 30.53 10.90
CA PRO A 186 -0.46 30.29 12.33
C PRO A 186 -1.69 31.02 12.88
N ARG A 187 -2.40 30.39 13.82
CA ARG A 187 -3.39 31.08 14.66
C ARG A 187 -2.72 31.29 16.01
N ASN A 188 -2.61 32.55 16.43
CA ASN A 188 -2.10 32.87 17.76
C ASN A 188 -3.09 32.36 18.80
N LEU A 189 -2.60 31.59 19.78
CA LEU A 189 -3.37 31.11 20.90
C LEU A 189 -3.46 32.22 21.94
N ASN A 190 -4.60 32.90 22.03
CA ASN A 190 -4.82 33.97 22.99
C ASN A 190 -5.38 33.47 24.34
N LEU A 191 -5.89 32.23 24.45
CA LEU A 191 -6.48 31.60 25.65
C LEU A 191 -7.67 32.34 26.29
N GLU A 192 -7.94 33.57 25.89
CA GLU A 192 -9.11 34.34 26.29
C GLU A 192 -10.33 33.92 25.46
N GLU A 193 -11.43 33.62 26.15
CA GLU A 193 -12.74 33.22 25.59
C GLU A 193 -13.38 34.29 24.70
#